data_AF-A0A2E7AD36-F1
#
_entry.id   AF-A0A2E7AD36-F1
#
_cell.length_a   1.000
_cell.length_b   1.000
_cell.length_c   1.000
_cell.angle_alpha   90.00
_cell.angle_beta   90.00
_cell.angle_gamma   90.00
#
_symmetry.space_group_name_H-M   'P 1'
#
loop_
_entity.id
_entity.type
_entity.pdbx_description
1 polymer ?
#
loop_
_entity_poly.entity_id
_entity_poly.type
_entity_poly.pdbx_seq_one_letter_code
_entity_poly.pdbx_strand_id
1 'polypeptide(L)'
;MTLMPLQCWLIANIFATNDIHLIVAPIIVTISTMAFIRIIHVMAGVAWFGAVVTVNTVLIPYLLSIEIGNRREVLTTLFPRIFRLASVLSLAAVLTGSALLYLMIGTEISILWESQWGLYILIGGTLATILTVFHFIIEERLEKPLGAILDDSKNSDIEVATKFLRVVPRVGLVVISTVLLLMIFASHGYYP
;
A
#
# COMPACT_ATOMS: atom_id res chain seq x y z
N MET A 1 -50.96 -41.99 4.89
CA MET A 1 -49.76 -41.77 5.72
C MET A 1 -48.59 -41.58 4.77
N THR A 2 -48.40 -40.36 4.28
CA THR A 2 -47.42 -40.02 3.25
C THR A 2 -46.07 -39.81 3.90
N LEU A 3 -45.11 -40.70 3.64
CA LEU A 3 -43.72 -40.56 4.04
C LEU A 3 -43.16 -39.30 3.37
N MET A 4 -43.00 -38.24 4.16
CA MET A 4 -42.27 -37.07 3.74
C MET A 4 -40.83 -37.51 3.45
N PRO A 5 -40.26 -37.18 2.28
CA PRO A 5 -38.94 -37.68 1.89
C PRO A 5 -37.90 -37.23 2.93
N LEU A 6 -37.04 -38.15 3.35
CA LEU A 6 -36.01 -37.97 4.40
C LEU A 6 -35.18 -36.68 4.21
N GLN A 7 -35.02 -36.25 2.95
CA GLN A 7 -34.34 -35.03 2.55
C GLN A 7 -35.04 -33.74 3.03
N CYS A 8 -36.38 -33.68 2.99
CA CYS A 8 -37.13 -32.52 3.49
C CYS A 8 -37.10 -32.44 5.02
N TRP A 9 -37.04 -33.58 5.72
CA TRP A 9 -36.91 -33.61 7.18
C TRP A 9 -35.52 -33.12 7.63
N LEU A 10 -34.45 -33.53 6.95
CA LEU A 10 -33.08 -33.06 7.23
C LEU A 10 -32.91 -31.55 7.01
N ILE A 11 -33.46 -31.00 5.91
CA ILE A 11 -33.43 -29.57 5.65
C ILE A 11 -34.24 -28.81 6.71
N ALA A 12 -35.44 -29.27 7.06
CA ALA A 12 -36.26 -28.65 8.09
C ALA A 12 -35.58 -28.70 9.48
N ASN A 13 -34.84 -29.77 9.80
CA ASN A 13 -34.15 -29.91 11.08
C ASN A 13 -32.91 -29.00 11.18
N ILE A 14 -32.18 -28.80 10.07
CA ILE A 14 -31.06 -27.82 9.99
C ILE A 14 -31.58 -26.38 10.15
N PHE A 15 -32.80 -26.08 9.68
CA PHE A 15 -33.45 -24.79 9.90
C PHE A 15 -34.10 -24.64 11.27
N ALA A 16 -34.47 -25.75 11.94
CA ALA A 16 -35.14 -25.75 13.23
C ALA A 16 -34.17 -25.73 14.42
N THR A 17 -32.94 -26.23 14.27
CA THR A 17 -31.88 -26.01 15.25
C THR A 17 -31.28 -24.63 15.02
N ASN A 18 -31.17 -23.81 16.05
CA ASN A 18 -30.57 -22.45 16.01
C ASN A 18 -29.07 -22.42 15.59
N ASP A 19 -28.55 -23.51 15.01
CA ASP A 19 -27.17 -23.70 14.60
C ASP A 19 -26.81 -22.96 13.30
N ILE A 20 -27.81 -22.45 12.56
CA ILE A 20 -27.57 -21.55 11.41
C ILE A 20 -26.72 -20.35 11.84
N HIS A 21 -26.92 -19.83 13.06
CA HIS A 21 -26.09 -18.73 13.57
C HIS A 21 -24.62 -19.11 13.77
N LEU A 22 -24.32 -20.39 14.07
CA LEU A 22 -22.94 -20.87 14.27
C LEU A 22 -22.17 -20.98 12.94
N ILE A 23 -22.85 -21.17 11.82
CA ILE A 23 -22.24 -21.27 10.49
C ILE A 23 -22.24 -19.91 9.78
N VAL A 24 -23.35 -19.16 9.86
CA VAL A 24 -23.52 -17.90 9.13
C VAL A 24 -22.71 -16.76 9.75
N ALA A 25 -22.62 -16.68 11.09
CA ALA A 25 -21.86 -15.62 11.76
C ALA A 25 -20.38 -15.57 11.35
N PRO A 26 -19.59 -16.66 11.37
CA PRO A 26 -18.17 -16.59 10.98
C PRO A 26 -18.00 -16.19 9.51
N ILE A 27 -18.88 -16.65 8.62
CA ILE A 27 -18.84 -16.29 7.19
C ILE A 27 -19.07 -14.79 7.00
N ILE A 28 -20.10 -14.24 7.65
CA ILE A 28 -20.39 -12.79 7.59
C ILE A 28 -19.21 -11.98 8.13
N VAL A 29 -18.60 -12.43 9.23
CA VAL A 29 -17.43 -11.78 9.82
C VAL A 29 -16.27 -11.79 8.82
N THR A 30 -15.94 -12.94 8.22
CA THR A 30 -14.84 -13.03 7.23
C THR A 30 -15.07 -12.13 6.02
N ILE A 31 -16.28 -12.13 5.43
CA ILE A 31 -16.61 -11.29 4.28
C ILE A 31 -16.49 -9.81 4.65
N SER A 32 -17.03 -9.42 5.81
CA SER A 32 -16.97 -8.04 6.29
C SER A 32 -15.54 -7.59 6.56
N THR A 33 -14.72 -8.44 7.16
CA THR A 33 -13.30 -8.18 7.41
C THR A 33 -12.51 -8.03 6.11
N MET A 34 -12.72 -8.92 5.13
CA MET A 34 -12.07 -8.81 3.81
C MET A 34 -12.44 -7.51 3.09
N ALA A 35 -13.72 -7.14 3.10
CA ALA A 35 -14.19 -5.90 2.49
C ALA A 35 -13.56 -4.67 3.17
N PHE A 36 -13.53 -4.66 4.50
CA PHE A 36 -12.95 -3.57 5.27
C PHE A 36 -11.45 -3.40 5.02
N ILE A 37 -10.67 -4.49 5.08
CA ILE A 37 -9.22 -4.43 4.83
C ILE A 37 -8.95 -4.00 3.38
N ARG A 38 -9.76 -4.45 2.41
CA ARG A 38 -9.66 -4.03 1.00
C ARG A 38 -9.85 -2.53 0.85
N ILE A 39 -10.85 -1.95 1.52
CA ILE A 39 -11.08 -0.50 1.48
C ILE A 39 -9.87 0.24 2.06
N ILE A 40 -9.34 -0.18 3.21
CA ILE A 40 -8.15 0.43 3.80
C ILE A 40 -6.95 0.32 2.86
N HIS A 41 -6.71 -0.85 2.28
CA HIS A 41 -5.61 -1.09 1.36
C HIS A 41 -5.66 -0.17 0.14
N VAL A 42 -6.84 -0.07 -0.50
CA VAL A 42 -7.04 0.81 -1.66
C VAL A 42 -6.89 2.28 -1.28
N MET A 43 -7.50 2.73 -0.17
CA MET A 43 -7.36 4.11 0.28
C MET A 43 -5.90 4.47 0.60
N ALA A 44 -5.17 3.59 1.28
CA ALA A 44 -3.75 3.77 1.60
C ALA A 44 -2.90 3.83 0.32
N GLY A 45 -3.12 2.92 -0.63
CA GLY A 45 -2.41 2.89 -1.91
C GLY A 45 -2.67 4.15 -2.76
N VAL A 46 -3.93 4.58 -2.87
CA VAL A 46 -4.29 5.79 -3.61
C VAL A 46 -3.73 7.05 -2.96
N ALA A 47 -3.81 7.16 -1.63
CA ALA A 47 -3.25 8.29 -0.90
C ALA A 47 -1.72 8.33 -1.02
N TRP A 48 -1.05 7.18 -0.94
CA TRP A 48 0.39 7.06 -1.15
C TRP A 48 0.79 7.50 -2.56
N PHE A 49 0.08 7.02 -3.58
CA PHE A 49 0.26 7.45 -4.97
C PHE A 49 0.06 8.96 -5.13
N GLY A 50 -1.02 9.50 -4.57
CA GLY A 50 -1.32 10.94 -4.60
C GLY A 50 -0.21 11.79 -3.97
N ALA A 51 0.39 11.34 -2.87
CA ALA A 51 1.53 12.02 -2.25
C ALA A 51 2.74 12.05 -3.21
N VAL A 52 3.07 10.92 -3.84
CA VAL A 52 4.19 10.85 -4.80
C VAL A 52 3.94 11.73 -6.03
N VAL A 53 2.71 11.71 -6.57
CA VAL A 53 2.32 12.60 -7.68
C VAL A 53 2.47 14.06 -7.28
N THR A 54 1.92 14.45 -6.13
CA THR A 54 1.99 15.84 -5.63
C THR A 54 3.44 16.31 -5.46
N VAL A 55 4.32 15.46 -4.93
CA VAL A 55 5.75 15.79 -4.83
C VAL A 55 6.35 16.05 -6.20
N ASN A 56 6.06 15.20 -7.19
CA ASN A 56 6.62 15.31 -8.53
C ASN A 56 6.08 16.48 -9.36
N THR A 57 4.79 16.77 -9.25
CA THR A 57 4.10 17.72 -10.14
C THR A 57 3.93 19.11 -9.52
N VAL A 58 3.91 19.21 -8.19
CA VAL A 58 3.68 20.48 -7.48
C VAL A 58 4.92 20.89 -6.68
N LEU A 59 5.36 20.04 -5.75
CA LEU A 59 6.39 20.44 -4.78
C LEU A 59 7.75 20.65 -5.43
N ILE A 60 8.23 19.70 -6.23
CA ILE A 60 9.55 19.80 -6.88
C ILE A 60 9.60 21.01 -7.84
N PRO A 61 8.63 21.23 -8.75
CA PRO A 61 8.64 22.42 -9.59
C PRO A 61 8.62 23.73 -8.79
N TYR A 62 7.82 23.79 -7.72
CA TYR A 62 7.78 24.95 -6.83
C TYR A 62 9.15 25.22 -6.19
N LEU A 63 9.79 24.19 -5.62
CA LEU A 63 11.12 24.29 -5.04
C LEU A 63 12.17 24.79 -6.05
N LEU A 64 12.06 24.41 -7.32
CA LEU A 64 12.96 24.87 -8.38
C LEU A 64 12.71 26.32 -8.80
N SER A 65 11.52 26.87 -8.57
CA SER A 65 11.16 28.24 -8.92
C SER A 65 11.53 29.31 -7.88
N ILE A 66 11.68 28.95 -6.60
CA ILE A 66 11.95 29.91 -5.52
C ILE A 66 13.45 30.15 -5.31
N GLU A 67 13.83 31.23 -4.62
CA GLU A 67 15.22 31.53 -4.26
C GLU A 67 15.82 30.49 -3.29
N ILE A 68 17.15 30.28 -3.36
CA ILE A 68 17.87 29.25 -2.60
C ILE A 68 17.63 29.35 -1.09
N GLY A 69 17.57 30.57 -0.53
CA GLY A 69 17.28 30.79 0.90
C GLY A 69 15.93 30.21 1.32
N ASN A 70 14.89 30.48 0.54
CA ASN A 70 13.53 29.99 0.80
C ASN A 70 13.39 28.48 0.51
N ARG A 71 14.22 27.91 -0.38
CA ARG A 71 14.24 26.45 -0.63
C ARG A 71 14.59 25.67 0.63
N ARG A 72 15.58 26.14 1.39
CA ARG A 72 16.05 25.46 2.61
C ARG A 72 14.96 25.35 3.66
N GLU A 73 14.21 26.43 3.87
CA GLU A 73 13.10 26.44 4.82
C GLU A 73 12.03 25.41 4.43
N VAL A 74 11.61 25.41 3.16
CA VAL A 74 10.60 24.46 2.65
C VAL A 74 11.11 23.02 2.75
N LEU A 75 12.37 22.77 2.41
CA LEU A 75 12.97 21.42 2.46
C LEU A 75 13.10 20.89 3.89
N THR A 76 13.41 21.74 4.86
CA THR A 76 13.59 21.33 6.26
C THR A 76 12.27 21.16 7.01
N THR A 77 11.22 21.90 6.63
CA THR A 77 9.91 21.84 7.32
C THR A 77 8.87 20.96 6.63
N LEU A 78 8.66 21.11 5.31
CA LEU A 78 7.59 20.40 4.61
C LEU A 78 8.02 19.00 4.18
N PHE A 79 9.26 18.84 3.71
CA PHE A 79 9.69 17.58 3.11
C PHE A 79 9.63 16.38 4.09
N PRO A 80 10.11 16.49 5.35
CA PRO A 80 10.02 15.38 6.31
C PRO A 80 8.58 14.99 6.62
N ARG A 81 7.66 15.97 6.68
CA ARG A 81 6.24 15.70 6.96
C ARG A 81 5.57 14.92 5.83
N ILE A 82 5.84 15.32 4.58
CA ILE A 82 5.32 14.62 3.40
C ILE A 82 5.94 13.23 3.29
N PHE A 83 7.25 13.11 3.53
CA PHE A 83 7.94 11.80 3.51
C PHE A 83 7.39 10.85 4.56
N ARG A 84 7.24 11.31 5.80
CA ARG A 84 6.66 10.51 6.89
C ARG A 84 5.23 10.07 6.59
N LEU A 85 4.41 10.97 6.02
CA LEU A 85 3.06 10.61 5.58
C LEU A 85 3.10 9.50 4.51
N ALA A 86 3.97 9.64 3.50
CA ALA A 86 4.17 8.63 2.48
C ALA A 86 4.66 7.29 3.06
N SER A 87 5.60 7.31 4.02
CA SER A 87 6.08 6.12 4.73
C SER A 87 4.93 5.40 5.45
N VAL A 88 4.12 6.12 6.22
CA VAL A 88 2.97 5.54 6.95
C VAL A 88 1.92 4.98 5.98
N LEU A 89 1.58 5.70 4.92
CA LEU A 89 0.62 5.23 3.91
C LEU A 89 1.14 3.99 3.17
N SER A 90 2.43 3.97 2.84
CA SER A 90 3.06 2.82 2.18
C SER A 90 3.05 1.58 3.08
N LEU A 91 3.38 1.75 4.37
CA LEU A 91 3.35 0.67 5.34
C LEU A 91 1.93 0.14 5.51
N ALA A 92 0.95 1.03 5.65
CA ALA A 92 -0.46 0.65 5.74
C ALA A 92 -0.91 -0.14 4.50
N ALA A 93 -0.54 0.29 3.29
CA ALA A 93 -0.83 -0.42 2.06
C ALA A 93 -0.18 -1.81 2.02
N VAL A 94 1.11 -1.94 2.36
CA VAL A 94 1.82 -3.23 2.34
C VAL A 94 1.27 -4.20 3.38
N LEU A 95 1.01 -3.73 4.61
CA LEU A 95 0.49 -4.58 5.69
C LEU A 95 -0.93 -5.07 5.38
N THR A 96 -1.81 -4.18 4.93
CA THR A 96 -3.18 -4.56 4.57
C THR A 96 -3.23 -5.42 3.30
N GLY A 97 -2.33 -5.18 2.34
CA GLY A 97 -2.19 -6.03 1.14
C GLY A 97 -1.74 -7.45 1.50
N SER A 98 -0.74 -7.56 2.38
CA SER A 98 -0.26 -8.84 2.91
C SER A 98 -1.35 -9.57 3.70
N ALA A 99 -2.12 -8.84 4.52
CA ALA A 99 -3.24 -9.39 5.27
C ALA A 99 -4.35 -9.90 4.33
N LEU A 100 -4.70 -9.16 3.27
CA LEU A 100 -5.65 -9.61 2.26
C LEU A 100 -5.17 -10.87 1.56
N LEU A 101 -3.89 -10.91 1.17
CA LEU A 101 -3.32 -12.07 0.54
C LEU A 101 -3.44 -13.30 1.45
N TYR A 102 -3.04 -13.18 2.72
CA TYR A 102 -3.18 -14.26 3.69
C TYR A 102 -4.65 -14.71 3.86
N LEU A 103 -5.60 -13.78 3.90
CA LEU A 103 -7.02 -14.12 3.99
C LEU A 103 -7.55 -14.82 2.74
N MET A 104 -6.96 -14.58 1.56
CA MET A 104 -7.39 -15.16 0.29
C MET A 104 -6.83 -16.56 0.05
N ILE A 105 -5.55 -16.80 0.33
CA ILE A 105 -4.86 -18.07 0.01
C ILE A 105 -4.45 -18.87 1.24
N GLY A 106 -4.65 -18.35 2.45
CA GLY A 106 -4.20 -18.99 3.68
C GLY A 106 -2.68 -19.24 3.67
N THR A 107 -2.28 -20.51 3.82
CA THR A 107 -0.88 -20.96 3.78
C THR A 107 -0.45 -21.52 2.42
N GLU A 108 -1.31 -21.53 1.41
CA GLU A 108 -1.04 -22.11 0.09
C GLU A 108 -0.25 -21.16 -0.82
N ILE A 109 1.00 -20.88 -0.43
CA ILE A 109 1.89 -19.93 -1.12
C ILE A 109 2.22 -20.38 -2.55
N SER A 110 2.08 -21.67 -2.89
CA SER A 110 2.31 -22.21 -4.24
C SER A 110 1.46 -21.52 -5.30
N ILE A 111 0.23 -21.10 -4.96
CA ILE A 111 -0.70 -20.40 -5.85
C ILE A 111 -0.08 -19.12 -6.43
N LEU A 112 0.83 -18.47 -5.70
CA LEU A 112 1.51 -17.25 -6.15
C LEU A 112 2.45 -17.48 -7.34
N TRP A 113 2.97 -18.70 -7.49
CA TRP A 113 3.93 -19.06 -8.53
C TRP A 113 3.29 -19.80 -9.71
N GLU A 114 2.15 -20.45 -9.45
CA GLU A 114 1.46 -21.29 -10.44
C GLU A 114 0.48 -20.50 -11.31
N SER A 115 0.06 -19.31 -10.86
CA SER A 115 -0.97 -18.51 -11.54
C SER A 115 -0.44 -17.14 -12.00
N GLN A 116 -0.95 -16.65 -13.14
CA GLN A 116 -0.65 -15.29 -13.61
C GLN A 116 -1.10 -14.22 -12.61
N TRP A 117 -2.26 -14.44 -11.98
CA TRP A 117 -2.78 -13.61 -10.89
C TRP A 117 -1.78 -13.52 -9.73
N GLY A 118 -1.27 -14.67 -9.29
CA GLY A 118 -0.27 -14.80 -8.25
C GLY A 118 1.01 -14.05 -8.57
N LEU A 119 1.50 -14.15 -9.81
CA LEU A 119 2.70 -13.44 -10.26
C LEU A 119 2.52 -11.92 -10.22
N TYR A 120 1.37 -11.38 -10.61
CA TYR A 120 1.11 -9.94 -10.50
C TYR A 120 1.14 -9.45 -9.05
N ILE A 121 0.53 -10.21 -8.13
CA ILE A 121 0.57 -9.91 -6.69
C ILE A 121 1.99 -10.01 -6.15
N LEU A 122 2.73 -11.05 -6.54
CA LEU A 122 4.08 -11.28 -6.05
C LEU A 122 5.02 -10.17 -6.51
N ILE A 123 5.01 -9.84 -7.80
CA ILE A 123 5.85 -8.77 -8.36
C ILE A 123 5.43 -7.41 -7.78
N GLY A 124 4.13 -7.09 -7.80
CA GLY A 124 3.61 -5.82 -7.30
C GLY A 124 3.85 -5.64 -5.80
N GLY A 125 3.57 -6.68 -5.01
CA GLY A 125 3.81 -6.72 -3.57
C GLY A 125 5.29 -6.62 -3.21
N THR A 126 6.17 -7.29 -3.95
CA THR A 126 7.63 -7.19 -3.76
C THR A 126 8.13 -5.78 -4.07
N LEU A 127 7.73 -5.21 -5.20
CA LEU A 127 8.09 -3.83 -5.57
C LEU A 127 7.59 -2.81 -4.53
N ALA A 128 6.34 -2.94 -4.08
CA ALA A 128 5.77 -2.09 -3.05
C ALA A 128 6.54 -2.21 -1.73
N THR A 129 6.86 -3.44 -1.31
CA THR A 129 7.61 -3.71 -0.08
C THR A 129 9.02 -3.12 -0.14
N ILE A 130 9.74 -3.29 -1.26
CA ILE A 130 11.06 -2.69 -1.46
C ILE A 130 10.97 -1.17 -1.38
N LEU A 131 9.96 -0.56 -2.02
CA LEU A 131 9.77 0.89 -2.00
C LEU A 131 9.43 1.41 -0.59
N THR A 132 8.63 0.67 0.18
CA THR A 132 8.35 0.97 1.60
C THR A 132 9.61 0.89 2.45
N VAL A 133 10.40 -0.18 2.34
CA VAL A 133 11.66 -0.33 3.08
C VAL A 133 12.64 0.79 2.70
N PHE A 134 12.73 1.12 1.41
CA PHE A 134 13.53 2.25 0.94
C PHE A 134 13.09 3.58 1.56
N HIS A 135 11.78 3.83 1.70
CA HIS A 135 11.25 5.01 2.37
C HIS A 135 11.74 5.12 3.82
N PHE A 136 11.66 4.04 4.59
CA PHE A 136 12.14 4.02 5.98
C PHE A 136 13.65 4.28 6.08
N ILE A 137 14.45 3.66 5.22
CA ILE A 137 15.92 3.86 5.21
C ILE A 137 16.26 5.31 4.85
N ILE A 138 15.57 5.88 3.86
CA ILE A 138 15.81 7.26 3.42
C ILE A 138 15.30 8.28 4.44
N GLU A 139 14.19 8.02 5.12
CA GLU A 139 13.66 8.88 6.18
C GLU A 139 14.70 9.10 7.29
N GLU A 140 15.27 8.01 7.83
CA GLU A 140 16.35 8.10 8.82
C GLU A 140 17.61 8.82 8.30
N ARG A 141 17.91 8.64 7.01
CA ARG A 141 19.05 9.27 6.36
C ARG A 141 18.81 10.73 5.99
N LEU A 142 17.57 11.21 5.89
CA LEU A 142 17.27 12.61 5.61
C LEU A 142 17.20 13.44 6.89
N GLU A 143 16.75 12.85 8.00
CA GLU A 143 16.66 13.56 9.28
C GLU A 143 18.03 14.00 9.82
N LYS A 144 19.06 13.14 9.72
CA LYS A 144 20.40 13.46 10.24
C LYS A 144 21.13 14.59 9.48
N PRO A 145 21.19 14.59 8.14
CA PRO A 145 21.84 15.65 7.38
C PRO A 145 21.05 16.95 7.37
N LEU A 146 19.71 16.93 7.41
CA LEU A 146 18.92 18.17 7.51
C LEU A 146 19.20 18.91 8.82
N GLY A 147 19.48 18.19 9.91
CA GLY A 147 19.97 18.77 11.16
C GLY A 147 21.37 19.39 11.03
N ALA A 148 22.31 18.71 10.37
CA ALA A 148 23.67 19.22 10.19
C ALA A 148 23.76 20.38 9.18
N ILE A 149 22.90 20.37 8.15
CA ILE A 149 22.78 21.47 7.17
C ILE A 149 22.32 22.75 7.87
N LEU A 150 21.64 22.69 9.02
CA LEU A 150 21.29 23.88 9.81
C LEU A 150 22.53 24.60 10.39
N ASP A 151 23.60 23.87 10.67
CA ASP A 151 24.76 24.36 11.42
C ASP A 151 25.94 24.82 10.54
N ASP A 152 26.16 24.28 9.34
CA ASP A 152 27.35 24.62 8.53
C ASP A 152 27.01 24.72 7.02
N SER A 153 26.59 25.89 6.57
CA SER A 153 26.02 26.08 5.24
C SER A 153 27.07 26.17 4.13
N LYS A 154 27.44 25.04 3.53
CA LYS A 154 28.02 25.04 2.18
C LYS A 154 26.93 24.87 1.13
N ASN A 155 26.82 25.84 0.21
CA ASN A 155 25.85 25.82 -0.89
C ASN A 155 25.92 24.53 -1.75
N SER A 156 27.06 23.83 -1.74
CA SER A 156 27.24 22.54 -2.44
C SER A 156 26.28 21.45 -1.96
N ASP A 157 25.95 21.41 -0.67
CA ASP A 157 25.20 20.30 -0.08
C ASP A 157 23.70 20.39 -0.42
N ILE A 158 23.20 21.63 -0.55
CA ILE A 158 21.84 21.92 -1.03
C ILE A 158 21.67 21.50 -2.49
N GLU A 159 22.70 21.68 -3.32
CA GLU A 159 22.65 21.28 -4.73
C GLU A 159 22.62 19.75 -4.89
N VAL A 160 23.42 19.03 -4.11
CA VAL A 160 23.38 17.56 -4.09
C VAL A 160 22.02 17.05 -3.60
N ALA A 161 21.49 17.63 -2.51
CA ALA A 161 20.19 17.29 -1.98
C ALA A 161 19.07 17.55 -3.01
N THR A 162 19.04 18.72 -3.64
CA THR A 162 18.02 19.04 -4.66
C THR A 162 18.09 18.12 -5.88
N LYS A 163 19.29 17.71 -6.32
CA LYS A 163 19.45 16.71 -7.39
C LYS A 163 18.89 15.35 -6.98
N PHE A 164 19.20 14.89 -5.77
CA PHE A 164 18.68 13.64 -5.22
C PHE A 164 17.14 13.66 -5.12
N LEU A 165 16.60 14.75 -4.59
CA LEU A 165 15.16 15.01 -4.46
C LEU A 165 14.43 15.11 -5.80
N ARG A 166 15.14 15.33 -6.91
CA ARG A 166 14.55 15.30 -8.25
C ARG A 166 14.46 13.89 -8.83
N VAL A 167 15.46 13.05 -8.57
CA VAL A 167 15.55 11.72 -9.19
C VAL A 167 14.71 10.71 -8.41
N VAL A 168 14.81 10.70 -7.08
CA VAL A 168 14.19 9.67 -6.25
C VAL A 168 12.66 9.66 -6.39
N PRO A 169 11.94 10.79 -6.26
CA PRO A 169 10.48 10.79 -6.40
C PRO A 169 10.01 10.40 -7.80
N ARG A 170 10.80 10.66 -8.85
CA ARG A 170 10.45 10.27 -10.23
C ARG A 170 10.57 8.77 -10.44
N VAL A 171 11.66 8.17 -9.95
CA VAL A 171 11.82 6.71 -9.96
C VAL A 171 10.71 6.08 -9.11
N GLY A 172 10.44 6.64 -7.93
CA GLY A 172 9.34 6.23 -7.07
C GLY A 172 7.99 6.27 -7.80
N LEU A 173 7.72 7.34 -8.56
CA LEU A 173 6.49 7.50 -9.34
C LEU A 173 6.33 6.40 -10.41
N VAL A 174 7.41 6.07 -11.12
CA VAL A 174 7.38 4.98 -12.12
C VAL A 174 7.07 3.65 -11.44
N VAL A 175 7.80 3.33 -10.36
CA VAL A 175 7.63 2.06 -9.63
C VAL A 175 6.21 1.93 -9.06
N ILE A 176 5.69 2.95 -8.37
CA ILE A 176 4.35 2.90 -7.78
C ILE A 176 3.25 2.85 -8.86
N SER A 177 3.47 3.47 -10.02
CA SER A 177 2.55 3.36 -11.16
C SER A 177 2.53 1.92 -11.69
N THR A 178 3.68 1.26 -11.80
CA THR A 178 3.77 -0.16 -12.15
C THR A 178 3.05 -1.03 -11.13
N VAL A 179 3.22 -0.78 -9.82
CA VAL A 179 2.51 -1.50 -8.77
C VAL A 179 0.99 -1.35 -8.93
N LEU A 180 0.48 -0.14 -9.13
CA LEU A 180 -0.95 0.09 -9.34
C LEU A 180 -1.49 -0.63 -10.59
N LEU A 181 -0.74 -0.62 -11.69
CA LEU A 181 -1.12 -1.37 -12.90
C LEU A 181 -1.19 -2.88 -12.63
N LEU A 182 -0.20 -3.43 -11.92
CA LEU A 182 -0.21 -4.84 -11.52
C LEU A 182 -1.39 -5.17 -10.61
N MET A 183 -1.76 -4.28 -9.68
CA MET A 183 -2.95 -4.44 -8.84
C MET A 183 -4.25 -4.44 -9.67
N ILE A 184 -4.35 -3.57 -10.67
CA ILE A 184 -5.50 -3.54 -11.59
C ILE A 184 -5.56 -4.85 -12.37
N PHE A 185 -4.46 -5.35 -12.92
CA PHE A 185 -4.47 -6.64 -13.62
C PHE A 185 -4.80 -7.81 -12.68
N ALA A 186 -4.26 -7.81 -11.47
CA ALA A 186 -4.58 -8.81 -10.45
C ALA A 186 -6.07 -8.78 -10.03
N SER A 187 -6.73 -7.61 -10.04
CA SER A 187 -8.15 -7.54 -9.67
C SER A 187 -9.08 -8.12 -10.73
N HIS A 188 -8.64 -8.21 -12.00
CA HIS A 188 -9.42 -8.78 -13.10
C HIS A 188 -9.05 -10.24 -13.41
N GLY A 189 -7.91 -10.71 -12.92
CA GLY A 189 -7.30 -11.99 -13.32
C GLY A 189 -7.62 -13.21 -12.46
N TYR A 190 -8.54 -13.14 -11.48
CA TYR A 190 -8.85 -14.31 -10.64
C TYR A 190 -9.76 -15.29 -11.41
N TYR A 191 -9.14 -16.17 -12.19
CA TYR A 191 -9.79 -17.39 -12.70
C TYR A 191 -9.25 -18.57 -11.87
N PRO A 192 -10.06 -19.15 -10.96
CA PRO A 192 -9.72 -20.42 -10.33
C PRO A 192 -9.69 -21.56 -11.36
#